data_AF-A0A4Q2V3D6-F1
#
_entry.id   AF-A0A4Q2V3D6-F1
#
_cell.length_a   1.000
_cell.length_b   1.000
_cell.length_c   1.000
_cell.angle_alpha   90.00
_cell.angle_beta   90.00
_cell.angle_gamma   90.00
#
_symmetry.space_group_name_H-M   'P 1'
#
loop_
_entity.id
_entity.type
_entity.pdbx_description
1 polymer ?
#
loop_
_entity_poly.entity_id
_entity_poly.type
_entity_poly.pdbx_seq_one_letter_code
_entity_poly.pdbx_strand_id
1 'polypeptide(L)'
;MDAEGENVVPDPLHDSFTHLRQVYFETDPNYAARFSVPVLYDKINRVIVNNESSEILRMFGTEFDHLIAEKYRSISLYPPEHQKEID
;
A
#
# COMPACT_ATOMS: atom_id res chain seq x y z
N MET A 1 14.73 19.05 1.22
CA MET A 1 15.76 18.44 2.08
C MET A 1 15.22 17.07 2.39
N ASP A 2 15.95 16.03 2.03
CA ASP A 2 15.54 14.66 2.31
C ASP A 2 15.36 14.49 3.82
N ALA A 3 14.35 13.71 4.22
CA ALA A 3 14.09 13.49 5.64
C ALA A 3 15.22 12.63 6.19
N GLU A 4 16.09 13.22 7.01
CA GLU A 4 17.12 12.48 7.74
C GLU A 4 16.45 11.73 8.91
N GLY A 5 16.76 10.45 9.08
CA GLY A 5 16.27 9.65 10.20
C GLY A 5 16.82 8.22 10.20
N GLU A 6 16.99 7.64 11.39
CA GLU A 6 17.60 6.31 11.61
C GLU A 6 16.93 5.19 10.78
N ASN A 7 15.64 5.32 10.48
CA ASN A 7 14.84 4.32 9.75
C ASN A 7 14.36 4.81 8.39
N VAL A 8 14.99 5.86 7.83
CA VAL A 8 14.71 6.31 6.46
C VAL A 8 15.61 5.53 5.51
N VAL A 9 15.01 4.70 4.67
CA VAL A 9 15.72 3.87 3.70
C VAL A 9 15.43 4.35 2.27
N PRO A 10 16.39 4.25 1.34
CA PRO A 10 16.15 4.51 -0.07
C PRO A 10 15.08 3.58 -0.66
N ASP A 11 14.40 4.03 -1.72
CA ASP A 11 13.49 3.17 -2.49
C ASP A 11 14.27 2.01 -3.13
N PRO A 12 13.99 0.74 -2.80
CA PRO A 12 14.72 -0.40 -3.34
C PRO A 12 14.32 -0.78 -4.77
N LEU A 13 13.29 -0.15 -5.34
CA LEU A 13 12.79 -0.42 -6.70
C LEU A 13 13.23 0.63 -7.72
N HIS A 14 13.58 1.83 -7.25
CA HIS A 14 13.83 2.99 -8.12
C HIS A 14 15.11 3.73 -7.70
N ASP A 15 16.25 3.31 -8.27
CA ASP A 15 17.56 3.90 -7.97
C ASP A 15 17.64 5.42 -8.22
N SER A 16 16.85 5.93 -9.17
CA SER A 16 16.85 7.35 -9.58
C SER A 16 15.75 8.18 -8.92
N PHE A 17 14.86 7.57 -8.13
CA PHE A 17 13.79 8.31 -7.48
C PHE A 17 14.29 8.86 -6.15
N THR A 18 13.97 10.13 -5.92
CA THR A 18 14.31 10.86 -4.70
C THR A 18 13.07 11.13 -3.84
N HIS A 19 11.88 11.10 -4.45
CA HIS A 19 10.62 11.45 -3.78
C HIS A 19 9.47 10.57 -4.25
N LEU A 20 8.53 10.25 -3.34
CA LEU A 20 7.34 9.44 -3.63
C LEU A 20 6.49 9.96 -4.80
N ARG A 21 6.45 11.28 -5.04
CA ARG A 21 5.73 11.86 -6.20
C ARG A 21 6.15 11.26 -7.54
N GLN A 22 7.40 10.78 -7.66
CA GLN A 22 7.88 10.16 -8.89
C GLN A 22 7.19 8.81 -9.16
N VAL A 23 6.83 8.06 -8.11
CA VAL A 23 6.03 6.83 -8.21
C VAL A 23 4.60 7.14 -8.69
N TYR A 24 4.02 8.26 -8.23
CA TYR A 24 2.73 8.74 -8.71
C TYR A 24 2.79 9.13 -10.19
N PHE A 25 3.82 9.86 -10.61
CA PHE A 25 3.98 10.25 -12.02
C PHE A 25 4.32 9.08 -12.94
N GLU A 26 4.98 8.05 -12.43
CA GLU A 26 5.18 6.80 -13.17
C GLU A 26 3.83 6.09 -13.43
N THR A 27 2.93 6.12 -12.45
CA THR A 27 1.59 5.55 -12.58
C THR A 27 0.68 6.37 -13.49
N ASP A 28 0.67 7.69 -13.30
CA ASP A 28 -0.09 8.66 -14.08
C ASP A 28 0.73 9.95 -14.27
N PRO A 29 1.26 10.23 -15.48
CA PRO A 29 2.04 11.43 -15.76
C PRO A 29 1.29 12.75 -15.51
N ASN A 30 -0.05 12.71 -15.47
CA ASN A 30 -0.90 13.88 -15.26
C ASN A 30 -1.44 13.96 -13.82
N TYR A 31 -0.94 13.15 -12.89
CA TYR A 31 -1.41 13.13 -11.51
C TYR A 31 -1.29 14.50 -10.86
N ALA A 32 -2.42 15.08 -10.45
CA ALA A 32 -2.50 16.44 -9.92
C ALA A 32 -3.03 16.52 -8.47
N ALA A 33 -3.28 15.37 -7.85
CA ALA A 33 -3.80 15.30 -6.48
C ALA A 33 -2.66 15.21 -5.45
N ARG A 34 -3.02 14.96 -4.19
CA ARG A 34 -2.05 14.88 -3.09
C ARG A 34 -1.25 13.57 -3.15
N PHE A 35 0.07 13.67 -3.09
CA PHE A 35 0.95 12.53 -2.84
C PHE A 35 0.82 12.09 -1.38
N SER A 36 0.25 10.92 -1.13
CA SER A 36 -0.02 10.40 0.21
C SER A 36 0.75 9.11 0.49
N VAL A 37 0.90 8.81 1.78
CA VAL A 37 1.22 7.46 2.25
C VAL A 37 0.00 6.92 3.00
N PRO A 38 -0.22 5.60 3.06
CA PRO A 38 0.55 4.52 2.42
C PRO A 38 0.32 4.40 0.90
N VAL A 39 1.18 3.64 0.23
CA VAL A 39 1.06 3.27 -1.21
C VAL A 39 1.27 1.77 -1.36
N LEU A 40 0.30 1.09 -1.98
CA LEU A 40 0.43 -0.28 -2.47
C LEU A 40 0.83 -0.24 -3.94
N TYR A 41 2.01 -0.77 -4.27
CA TYR A 41 2.61 -0.67 -5.61
C TYR A 41 2.79 -2.04 -6.26
N ASP A 42 2.36 -2.16 -7.51
CA ASP A 42 2.58 -3.33 -8.34
C ASP A 42 3.94 -3.23 -9.04
N LYS A 43 4.87 -4.10 -8.65
CA LYS A 43 6.23 -4.15 -9.20
C LYS A 43 6.30 -4.66 -10.64
N ILE A 44 5.30 -5.41 -11.10
CA ILE A 44 5.28 -6.00 -12.45
C ILE A 44 4.77 -4.96 -13.45
N ASN A 45 3.62 -4.36 -13.16
CA ASN A 45 3.00 -3.38 -14.04
C ASN A 45 3.50 -1.95 -13.80
N ARG A 46 4.30 -1.73 -12.75
CA ARG A 46 4.89 -0.44 -12.35
C ARG A 46 3.85 0.65 -12.11
N VAL A 47 2.82 0.32 -11.35
CA VAL A 47 1.69 1.21 -11.05
C VAL A 47 1.29 1.14 -9.59
N ILE A 48 0.78 2.25 -9.06
CA ILE A 48 0.09 2.28 -7.77
C ILE A 48 -1.26 1.57 -7.93
N VAL A 49 -1.47 0.53 -7.12
CA VAL A 49 -2.72 -0.24 -7.06
C VAL A 49 -3.74 0.47 -6.17
N ASN A 50 -3.32 0.95 -5.00
CA ASN A 50 -4.18 1.62 -4.04
C ASN A 50 -3.34 2.54 -3.12
N ASN A 51 -3.88 3.68 -2.72
CA ASN A 51 -3.27 4.62 -1.76
C ASN A 51 -4.21 5.04 -0.62
N GLU A 52 -5.33 4.33 -0.45
CA GLU A 52 -6.29 4.49 0.64
C GLU A 52 -6.05 3.39 1.69
N SER A 53 -5.54 3.82 2.86
CA SER A 53 -5.09 2.92 3.93
C SER A 53 -6.16 1.93 4.40
N SER A 54 -7.42 2.36 4.49
CA SER A 54 -8.53 1.54 4.96
C SER A 54 -8.88 0.41 3.98
N GLU A 55 -8.82 0.69 2.68
CA GLU A 55 -9.01 -0.30 1.62
C GLU A 55 -7.82 -1.25 1.54
N ILE A 56 -6.58 -0.75 1.66
CA ILE A 56 -5.38 -1.60 1.69
C ILE A 56 -5.46 -2.62 2.82
N LEU A 57 -5.90 -2.22 4.01
CA LEU A 57 -6.08 -3.15 5.13
C LEU A 57 -7.14 -4.22 4.84
N ARG A 58 -8.25 -3.85 4.19
CA ARG A 58 -9.29 -4.82 3.78
C ARG A 58 -8.76 -5.81 2.75
N MET A 59 -8.02 -5.34 1.74
CA MET A 59 -7.38 -6.22 0.76
C MET A 59 -6.41 -7.21 1.43
N PHE A 60 -5.55 -6.72 2.33
CA PHE A 60 -4.61 -7.59 3.05
C PHE A 60 -5.31 -8.59 3.97
N GLY A 61 -6.54 -8.30 4.41
CA GLY A 61 -7.32 -9.18 5.25
C GLY A 61 -7.81 -10.46 4.57
N THR A 62 -7.93 -10.50 3.23
CA THR A 62 -8.55 -11.65 2.53
C THR A 62 -7.89 -12.05 1.22
N GLU A 63 -7.33 -11.11 0.44
CA GLU A 63 -6.88 -11.40 -0.94
C GLU A 63 -5.71 -12.40 -1.00
N PHE A 64 -4.98 -12.57 0.11
CA PHE A 64 -3.83 -13.48 0.21
C PHE A 64 -4.11 -14.76 1.02
N ASP A 65 -5.36 -15.04 1.42
CA ASP A 65 -5.72 -16.19 2.26
C ASP A 65 -5.33 -17.55 1.67
N HIS A 66 -5.27 -17.62 0.34
CA HIS A 66 -4.88 -18.82 -0.40
C HIS A 66 -3.37 -19.07 -0.39
N LEU A 67 -2.55 -18.11 0.06
CA LEU A 67 -1.08 -18.20 0.10
C LEU A 67 -0.51 -18.40 1.50
N ILE A 68 -1.32 -18.21 2.55
CA ILE A 68 -0.85 -18.23 3.95
C ILE A 68 -1.38 -19.46 4.71
N ALA A 69 -0.64 -19.86 5.76
CA ALA A 69 -1.06 -20.97 6.61
C ALA A 69 -2.37 -20.68 7.35
N GLU A 70 -3.13 -21.73 7.65
CA GLU A 70 -4.46 -21.63 8.28
C GLU A 70 -4.49 -20.74 9.53
N LYS A 71 -3.48 -20.88 10.41
CA LYS A 71 -3.37 -20.08 11.64
C LYS A 71 -3.31 -18.56 11.43
N TYR A 72 -2.94 -18.11 10.23
CA TYR A 72 -2.89 -16.69 9.89
C TYR A 72 -4.21 -16.23 9.24
N ARG A 73 -4.73 -16.97 8.24
CA ARG A 73 -6.02 -16.65 7.59
C ARG A 73 -7.23 -16.82 8.52
N SER A 74 -7.12 -17.58 9.61
CA SER A 74 -8.19 -17.70 10.60
C SER A 74 -8.40 -16.42 11.42
N ILE A 75 -7.51 -15.43 11.31
CA ILE A 75 -7.61 -14.14 12.00
C ILE A 75 -8.32 -13.16 11.06
N SER A 76 -9.61 -12.91 11.30
CA SER A 76 -10.35 -11.87 10.58
C SER A 76 -10.41 -10.58 11.40
N LEU A 77 -9.87 -9.49 10.85
CA LEU A 77 -9.95 -8.15 11.44
C LEU A 77 -11.25 -7.41 11.07
N TYR A 78 -12.04 -7.96 10.13
CA TYR A 78 -13.28 -7.38 9.64
C TYR A 78 -14.38 -8.46 9.46
N PRO A 79 -14.77 -9.16 10.55
CA PRO A 79 -15.67 -10.29 10.47
C PRO A 79 -17.12 -9.84 10.20
N PRO A 80 -17.91 -10.60 9.39
CA PRO A 80 -19.27 -10.22 8.94
C PRO A 80 -20.21 -9.76 10.05
N GLU A 81 -20.15 -10.40 11.22
CA GLU A 81 -20.99 -10.11 12.37
C GLU A 81 -20.74 -8.74 13.02
N HIS A 82 -19.54 -8.16 12.84
CA HIS A 82 -19.15 -6.88 13.43
C HIS A 82 -18.95 -5.75 12.41
N GLN A 83 -19.14 -6.00 11.11
CA GLN A 83 -18.88 -5.00 10.06
C GLN A 83 -19.61 -3.68 10.29
N LYS A 84 -20.88 -3.75 10.71
CA LYS A 84 -21.70 -2.55 11.00
C LYS A 84 -21.21 -1.72 12.18
N GLU A 85 -20.46 -2.30 13.11
CA GLU A 85 -19.91 -1.60 14.28
C GLU A 85 -18.52 -1.02 13.97
N ILE A 86 -17.83 -1.59 12.98
CA ILE A 86 -16.50 -1.17 12.53
C ILE A 86 -16.59 -0.03 11.51
N ASP A 87 -17.61 -0.04 10.64
CA ASP A 87 -17.89 1.02 9.66
C ASP A 87 -18.43 2.31 10.31
#